data_AF-A0A2Z6Q6S1-F1
#
_entry.id   AF-A0A2Z6Q6S1-F1
#
_cell.length_a   1.000
_cell.length_b   1.000
_cell.length_c   1.000
_cell.angle_alpha   90.00
_cell.angle_beta   90.00
_cell.angle_gamma   90.00
#
_symmetry.space_group_name_H-M   'P 1'
#
loop_
_entity.id
_entity.type
_entity.pdbx_description
1 polymer ?
#
loop_
_entity_poly.entity_id
_entity_poly.type
_entity_poly.pdbx_seq_one_letter_code
_entity_poly.pdbx_strand_id
1 'polypeptide(L)'
;MTKTMEQLNINYKIYHGHNKPLLFNMIPLDHWLVDELHVMLRITDCLWNLMLNEPKKTDLFDDLTRNVITNEMDHIDVKFQIWKDKESENWNYTSLTGGSELWNKFSGLYYALRNDNTDPDELEEPAKEYSHHWI
;
A
#
# COMPACT_ATOMS: atom_id res chain seq x y z
N MET A 1 -1.56 -26.47 16.25
CA MET A 1 -2.74 -26.59 15.36
C MET A 1 -2.57 -25.57 14.25
N THR A 2 -2.57 -26.01 13.00
CA THR A 2 -2.44 -25.12 11.84
C THR A 2 -3.79 -24.44 11.60
N LYS A 3 -3.85 -23.11 11.71
CA LYS A 3 -5.04 -22.33 11.35
C LYS A 3 -5.21 -22.39 9.84
N THR A 4 -6.39 -22.75 9.32
CA THR A 4 -6.66 -22.76 7.88
C THR A 4 -7.87 -21.90 7.54
N MET A 5 -7.81 -21.21 6.40
CA MET A 5 -8.90 -20.34 5.92
C MET A 5 -10.18 -21.13 5.62
N GLU A 6 -10.06 -22.42 5.32
CA GLU A 6 -11.19 -23.32 5.11
C GLU A 6 -12.05 -23.49 6.37
N GLN A 7 -11.43 -23.48 7.56
CA GLN A 7 -12.15 -23.58 8.83
C GLN A 7 -13.05 -22.36 9.08
N LEU A 8 -12.66 -21.19 8.59
CA LEU A 8 -13.46 -19.97 8.67
C LEU A 8 -14.68 -19.98 7.74
N ASN A 9 -14.56 -20.62 6.56
CA ASN A 9 -15.69 -20.81 5.65
C ASN A 9 -16.77 -21.72 6.27
N ILE A 10 -16.37 -22.68 7.10
CA ILE A 10 -17.27 -23.59 7.81
C ILE A 10 -17.87 -22.94 9.07
N ASN A 11 -17.03 -22.27 9.86
CA ASN A 11 -17.44 -21.59 11.08
C ASN A 11 -16.66 -20.29 11.25
N TYR A 12 -17.27 -19.16 10.90
CA TYR A 12 -16.64 -17.85 11.03
C TYR A 12 -16.32 -17.47 12.49
N LYS A 13 -16.97 -18.09 13.48
CA LYS A 13 -16.70 -17.84 14.92
C LYS A 13 -15.53 -18.65 15.47
N ILE A 14 -14.87 -19.47 14.64
CA ILE A 14 -13.80 -20.37 15.11
C ILE A 14 -12.55 -19.61 15.57
N TYR A 15 -12.36 -18.38 15.08
CA TYR A 15 -11.33 -17.45 15.53
C TYR A 15 -11.98 -16.15 16.01
N HIS A 16 -11.43 -15.57 17.09
CA HIS A 16 -11.87 -14.27 17.59
C HIS A 16 -11.61 -13.16 16.55
N GLY A 17 -12.52 -12.18 16.46
CA GLY A 17 -12.43 -11.04 15.54
C GLY A 17 -13.49 -11.02 14.42
N HIS A 18 -14.10 -12.16 14.10
CA HIS A 18 -15.13 -12.24 13.07
C HIS A 18 -16.55 -12.15 13.66
N ASN A 19 -17.21 -11.02 13.46
CA ASN A 19 -18.57 -10.78 13.99
C ASN A 19 -19.69 -11.22 13.04
N LYS A 20 -19.39 -11.42 11.76
CA LYS A 20 -20.35 -11.77 10.70
C LYS A 20 -19.80 -12.90 9.82
N PRO A 21 -20.69 -13.71 9.21
CA PRO A 21 -20.28 -14.67 8.19
C PRO A 21 -19.63 -13.95 7.01
N LEU A 22 -18.66 -14.64 6.40
CA LEU A 22 -17.90 -14.13 5.27
C LEU A 22 -18.84 -13.89 4.06
N LEU A 23 -18.66 -12.76 3.39
CA LEU A 23 -19.39 -12.45 2.14
C LEU A 23 -18.90 -13.30 0.97
N PHE A 24 -17.61 -13.65 0.98
CA PHE A 24 -16.94 -14.50 -0.01
C PHE A 24 -16.04 -15.50 0.72
N ASN A 25 -15.87 -16.69 0.15
CA ASN A 25 -14.93 -17.67 0.70
C ASN A 25 -13.52 -17.08 0.72
N MET A 26 -12.83 -17.24 1.84
CA MET A 26 -11.48 -16.71 1.99
C MET A 26 -10.48 -17.55 1.18
N ILE A 27 -9.63 -16.89 0.40
CA ILE A 27 -8.57 -17.55 -0.37
C ILE A 27 -7.58 -18.16 0.63
N PRO A 28 -7.17 -19.44 0.47
CA PRO A 28 -6.16 -20.02 1.33
C PRO A 28 -4.86 -19.21 1.33
N LEU A 29 -4.22 -19.05 2.48
CA LEU A 29 -3.02 -18.21 2.62
C LEU A 29 -1.84 -18.69 1.76
N ASP A 30 -1.73 -19.99 1.56
CA ASP A 30 -0.74 -20.64 0.68
C ASP A 30 -1.03 -20.43 -0.82
N HIS A 31 -2.23 -19.94 -1.15
CA HIS A 31 -2.63 -19.54 -2.49
C HIS A 31 -2.67 -18.01 -2.67
N TRP A 32 -2.25 -17.24 -1.65
CA TRP A 32 -2.04 -15.80 -1.78
C TRP A 32 -0.77 -15.55 -2.60
N LEU A 33 -0.96 -15.41 -3.92
CA LEU A 33 0.09 -14.95 -4.81
C LEU A 33 0.11 -13.43 -4.76
N VAL A 34 1.19 -12.86 -4.23
CA VAL A 34 1.54 -11.48 -4.59
C VAL A 34 1.78 -11.51 -6.10
N ASP A 35 0.88 -10.93 -6.87
CA ASP A 35 1.03 -11.01 -8.32
C ASP A 35 2.25 -10.19 -8.77
N GLU A 36 2.89 -10.64 -9.85
CA GLU A 36 4.12 -10.03 -10.38
C GLU A 36 3.90 -8.56 -10.72
N LEU A 37 2.67 -8.18 -11.08
CA LEU A 37 2.28 -6.82 -11.42
C LEU A 37 2.34 -5.89 -10.20
N HIS A 38 1.82 -6.30 -9.05
CA HIS A 38 1.86 -5.52 -7.81
C HIS A 38 3.31 -5.34 -7.34
N VAL A 39 4.15 -6.37 -7.47
CA VAL A 39 5.58 -6.25 -7.16
C VAL A 39 6.26 -5.26 -8.12
N MET A 40 5.99 -5.35 -9.43
CA MET A 40 6.54 -4.45 -10.44
C MET A 40 6.11 -3.00 -10.19
N LEU A 41 4.81 -2.75 -10.06
CA LEU A 41 4.27 -1.41 -9.77
C LEU A 41 4.90 -0.85 -8.48
N ARG A 42 5.13 -1.69 -7.47
CA ARG A 42 5.77 -1.29 -6.21
C ARG A 42 7.23 -0.90 -6.38
N ILE A 43 8.01 -1.70 -7.11
CA ILE A 43 9.40 -1.37 -7.43
C ILE A 43 9.44 -0.05 -8.19
N THR A 44 8.56 0.13 -9.17
CA THR A 44 8.47 1.37 -9.95
C THR A 44 8.10 2.57 -9.08
N ASP A 45 7.14 2.45 -8.15
CA ASP A 45 6.75 3.54 -7.25
C ASP A 45 7.91 3.95 -6.31
N CYS A 46 8.65 2.96 -5.78
CA CYS A 46 9.85 3.22 -4.97
C CYS A 46 10.96 3.90 -5.77
N LEU A 47 11.23 3.45 -7.00
CA LEU A 47 12.21 4.08 -7.89
C LEU A 47 11.79 5.51 -8.24
N TRP A 48 10.50 5.74 -8.50
CA TRP A 48 9.99 7.08 -8.76
C TRP A 48 10.19 8.02 -7.57
N ASN A 49 9.93 7.55 -6.36
CA ASN A 49 10.17 8.35 -5.17
C ASN A 49 11.64 8.75 -5.04
N LEU A 50 12.58 7.84 -5.35
CA LEU A 50 14.00 8.17 -5.34
C LEU A 50 14.36 9.19 -6.43
N MET A 51 13.92 8.95 -7.67
CA MET A 51 14.20 9.83 -8.80
C MET A 51 13.62 11.23 -8.59
N LEU A 52 12.44 11.36 -7.99
CA LEU A 52 11.80 12.66 -7.74
C LEU A 52 12.36 13.37 -6.50
N ASN A 53 12.92 12.64 -5.53
CA ASN A 53 13.51 13.25 -4.34
C ASN A 53 14.84 13.94 -4.62
N GLU A 54 15.62 13.47 -5.59
CA GLU A 54 16.87 14.11 -5.99
C GLU A 54 16.66 15.57 -6.48
N PRO A 55 15.84 15.85 -7.52
CA PRO A 55 15.60 17.20 -7.98
C PRO A 55 14.90 18.07 -6.93
N LYS A 56 14.07 17.48 -6.04
CA LYS A 56 13.47 18.22 -4.92
C LYS A 56 14.53 18.71 -3.92
N LYS A 57 15.55 17.91 -3.63
CA LYS A 57 16.64 18.28 -2.71
C LYS A 57 17.62 19.28 -3.31
N THR A 58 17.77 19.29 -4.63
CA THR A 58 18.68 20.19 -5.35
C THR A 58 17.99 21.46 -5.87
N ASP A 59 16.73 21.71 -5.48
CA ASP A 59 15.91 22.83 -5.95
C ASP A 59 15.74 22.90 -7.48
N LEU A 60 15.83 21.73 -8.14
CA LEU A 60 15.63 21.56 -9.59
C LEU A 60 14.22 21.05 -9.91
N PHE A 61 13.37 20.84 -8.90
CA PHE A 61 11.99 20.43 -9.11
C PHE A 61 11.12 21.64 -9.45
N ASP A 62 11.40 22.27 -10.59
CA ASP A 62 10.72 23.44 -11.13
C ASP A 62 9.58 23.07 -12.11
N ASP A 63 8.93 24.07 -12.71
CA ASP A 63 7.84 23.84 -13.66
C ASP A 63 8.30 23.08 -14.92
N LEU A 64 9.51 23.33 -15.39
CA LEU A 64 10.07 22.65 -16.55
C LEU A 64 10.22 21.15 -16.27
N THR A 65 10.85 20.82 -15.13
CA THR A 65 11.06 19.42 -14.71
C THR A 65 9.74 18.70 -14.50
N ARG A 66 8.77 19.34 -13.83
CA ARG A 66 7.42 18.77 -13.64
C ARG A 66 6.69 18.54 -14.97
N ASN A 67 6.80 19.46 -15.92
CA ASN A 67 6.18 19.31 -17.24
C ASN A 67 6.81 18.18 -18.04
N VAL A 68 8.14 18.05 -18.04
CA VAL A 68 8.83 16.93 -18.70
C VAL A 68 8.33 15.61 -18.14
N ILE A 69 8.31 15.45 -16.81
CA ILE A 69 7.83 14.22 -16.17
C ILE A 69 6.38 13.93 -16.55
N THR A 70 5.50 14.94 -16.49
CA THR A 70 4.07 14.76 -16.78
C THR A 70 3.84 14.39 -18.25
N ASN A 71 4.58 15.00 -19.18
CA ASN A 71 4.49 14.69 -20.61
C ASN A 71 5.01 13.29 -20.92
N GLU A 72 6.10 12.85 -20.29
CA GLU A 72 6.62 11.49 -20.50
C GLU A 72 5.67 10.42 -19.94
N MET A 73 4.98 10.71 -18.83
CA MET A 73 3.94 9.82 -18.28
C MET A 73 2.71 9.76 -19.19
N ASP A 74 2.27 10.90 -19.72
CA ASP A 74 1.17 10.97 -20.69
C ASP A 74 1.52 10.23 -22.00
N HIS A 75 2.77 10.34 -22.45
CA HIS A 75 3.27 9.64 -23.64
C HIS A 75 3.17 8.11 -23.51
N ILE A 76 3.31 7.55 -22.30
CA ILE A 76 3.11 6.12 -22.03
C ILE A 76 1.68 5.76 -21.59
N ASP A 77 0.71 6.67 -21.79
CA ASP A 77 -0.70 6.52 -21.43
C ASP A 77 -0.92 6.26 -19.93
N VAL A 78 -0.06 6.85 -19.08
CA VAL A 78 -0.18 6.78 -17.63
C VAL A 78 -0.70 8.11 -17.10
N LYS A 79 -1.90 8.08 -16.51
CA LYS A 79 -2.48 9.24 -15.84
C LYS A 79 -1.66 9.59 -14.58
N PHE A 80 -0.77 10.56 -14.72
CA PHE A 80 0.11 11.03 -13.66
C PHE A 80 -0.09 12.52 -13.42
N GLN A 81 -0.22 12.92 -12.16
CA GLN A 81 -0.39 14.32 -11.77
C GLN A 81 0.62 14.68 -10.70
N ILE A 82 1.09 15.92 -10.74
CA ILE A 82 1.95 16.52 -9.72
C ILE A 82 1.21 17.73 -9.17
N TRP A 83 1.11 17.85 -7.84
CA TRP A 83 0.44 18.97 -7.18
C TRP A 83 1.21 19.42 -5.95
N LYS A 84 1.01 20.67 -5.56
CA LYS A 84 1.57 21.20 -4.32
C LYS A 84 0.55 21.03 -3.20
N ASP A 85 1.00 20.46 -2.09
CA ASP A 85 0.21 20.37 -0.87
C ASP A 85 0.06 21.76 -0.23
N LYS A 86 -1.16 22.09 0.19
CA LYS A 86 -1.48 23.42 0.72
C LYS A 86 -0.99 23.64 2.16
N GLU A 87 -0.80 22.57 2.93
CA GLU A 87 -0.43 22.67 4.33
C GLU A 87 1.08 22.60 4.51
N SER A 88 1.73 21.68 3.79
CA SER A 88 3.16 21.41 3.90
C SER A 88 4.01 22.13 2.86
N GLU A 89 3.40 22.77 1.85
CA GLU A 89 4.08 23.35 0.69
C GLU A 89 4.93 22.33 -0.09
N ASN A 90 4.79 21.04 0.19
CA ASN A 90 5.53 19.97 -0.46
C ASN A 90 4.88 19.57 -1.77
N TRP A 91 5.71 19.16 -2.73
CA TRP A 91 5.22 18.60 -3.99
C TRP A 91 4.87 17.12 -3.84
N ASN A 92 3.63 16.79 -4.15
CA ASN A 92 3.08 15.43 -4.20
C ASN A 92 2.81 15.01 -5.65
N TYR A 93 2.64 13.71 -5.85
CA TYR A 93 2.42 13.12 -7.16
C TYR A 93 1.56 11.85 -7.09
N THR A 94 0.99 11.44 -8.22
CA THR A 94 0.19 10.22 -8.32
C THR A 94 1.08 8.99 -8.08
N SER A 95 0.84 8.23 -7.01
CA SER A 95 1.48 6.92 -6.82
C SER A 95 0.90 5.89 -7.79
N LEU A 96 1.75 5.03 -8.33
CA LEU A 96 1.38 3.96 -9.24
C LEU A 96 0.82 2.72 -8.52
N THR A 97 0.98 2.64 -7.20
CA THR A 97 0.44 1.56 -6.34
C THR A 97 -0.63 2.03 -5.35
N GLY A 98 -1.01 3.31 -5.39
CA GLY A 98 -1.67 3.96 -4.27
C GLY A 98 -0.65 4.38 -3.19
N GLY A 99 -0.94 5.49 -2.51
CA GLY A 99 0.02 6.30 -1.75
C GLY A 99 1.03 5.51 -0.91
N SER A 100 2.31 5.90 -0.99
CA SER A 100 3.44 5.26 -0.30
C SER A 100 3.24 5.10 1.22
N GLU A 101 2.43 5.96 1.83
CA GLU A 101 2.07 5.90 3.24
C GLU A 101 1.22 4.66 3.57
N LEU A 102 0.28 4.29 2.71
CA LEU A 102 -0.56 3.09 2.89
C LEU A 102 0.28 1.82 2.86
N TRP A 103 1.28 1.77 1.99
CA TRP A 103 2.19 0.64 1.95
C TRP A 103 3.17 0.63 3.12
N ASN A 104 3.65 1.78 3.59
CA ASN A 104 4.50 1.80 4.78
C ASN A 104 3.71 1.29 6.01
N LYS A 105 2.43 1.66 6.12
CA LYS A 105 1.51 1.14 7.13
C LYS A 105 1.23 -0.36 6.94
N PHE A 106 0.93 -0.79 5.72
CA PHE A 106 0.74 -2.21 5.38
C PHE A 106 1.99 -3.06 5.63
N SER A 107 3.17 -2.56 5.24
CA SER A 107 4.44 -3.24 5.42
C SER A 107 4.77 -3.42 6.90
N GLY A 108 4.53 -2.39 7.73
CA GLY A 108 4.63 -2.50 9.18
C GLY A 108 3.70 -3.57 9.72
N LEU A 109 2.43 -3.55 9.31
CA LEU A 109 1.44 -4.55 9.68
C LEU A 109 1.85 -5.97 9.26
N TYR A 110 2.36 -6.12 8.04
CA TYR A 110 2.78 -7.39 7.46
C TYR A 110 4.00 -7.99 8.17
N TYR A 111 5.01 -7.17 8.50
CA TYR A 111 6.15 -7.65 9.27
C TYR A 111 5.75 -8.05 10.69
N ALA A 112 4.85 -7.29 11.32
CA ALA A 112 4.29 -7.62 12.63
C ALA A 112 3.50 -8.94 12.60
N LEU A 113 2.67 -9.16 11.58
CA LEU A 113 1.93 -10.41 11.37
C LEU A 113 2.83 -11.63 11.14
N ARG A 114 4.03 -11.44 10.59
CA ARG A 114 4.99 -12.51 10.28
C ARG A 114 5.97 -12.80 11.42
N ASN A 115 6.00 -11.96 12.46
CA ASN A 115 6.83 -12.17 13.62
C ASN A 115 6.07 -13.02 14.65
N ASP A 116 6.56 -14.24 14.90
CA ASP A 116 5.95 -15.18 15.84
C ASP A 116 5.89 -14.66 17.29
N ASN A 117 6.63 -13.58 17.61
CA ASN A 117 6.69 -12.97 18.93
C ASN A 117 5.82 -11.71 19.08
N THR A 118 5.15 -11.26 18.02
CA THR A 118 4.28 -10.08 18.08
C THR A 118 2.98 -10.42 18.78
N ASP A 119 2.60 -9.59 19.76
CA ASP A 119 1.32 -9.73 20.46
C ASP A 119 0.16 -9.36 19.50
N PRO A 120 -0.84 -10.22 19.32
CA PRO A 120 -2.01 -9.91 18.50
C PRO A 120 -2.74 -8.62 18.87
N ASP A 121 -2.72 -8.21 20.15
CA ASP A 121 -3.40 -6.99 20.61
C ASP A 121 -2.68 -5.72 20.09
N GLU A 122 -1.37 -5.79 19.81
CA GLU A 122 -0.59 -4.70 19.21
C GLU A 122 -0.93 -4.46 17.72
N LEU A 123 -1.65 -5.39 17.07
CA LEU A 123 -2.04 -5.28 15.67
C LEU A 123 -3.36 -4.51 15.48
N GLU A 124 -4.17 -4.35 16.53
CA GLU A 124 -5.53 -3.81 16.42
C GLU A 124 -5.54 -2.35 15.94
N GLU A 125 -4.71 -1.50 16.56
CA GLU A 125 -4.62 -0.08 16.22
C GLU A 125 -4.09 0.15 14.79
N PRO A 126 -2.94 -0.41 14.37
CA PRO A 126 -2.45 -0.21 13.01
C PRO A 126 -3.34 -0.88 11.94
N ALA A 127 -4.06 -1.97 12.26
CA ALA A 127 -5.04 -2.56 11.34
C ALA A 127 -6.28 -1.66 11.15
N LYS A 128 -6.76 -1.03 12.22
CA LYS A 128 -7.84 -0.03 12.15
C LYS A 128 -7.41 1.20 11.36
N GLU A 129 -6.19 1.70 11.62
CA GLU A 129 -5.65 2.86 10.91
C GLU A 129 -5.51 2.56 9.42
N TYR A 130 -4.98 1.39 9.04
CA TYR A 130 -4.90 0.96 7.65
C TYR A 130 -6.30 0.85 6.99
N SER A 131 -7.28 0.30 7.72
CA SER A 131 -8.64 0.09 7.20
C SER A 131 -9.41 1.39 6.97
N HIS A 132 -9.18 2.43 7.78
CA HIS A 132 -9.80 3.76 7.60
C HIS A 132 -9.40 4.46 6.31
N HIS A 133 -8.31 4.06 5.65
CA HIS A 133 -7.95 4.62 4.34
C HIS A 133 -8.76 4.02 3.18
N TRP A 134 -9.53 2.97 3.43
CA TRP A 134 -10.30 2.23 2.41
C TRP A 134 -11.82 2.31 2.63
N ILE A 135 -12.31 3.02 3.65
CA ILE A 135 -13.72 3.19 4.03
C ILE A 135 -14.03 4.69 4.14
#